data_AF-A0A5D0V9T9-F1
#
_entry.id   AF-A0A5D0V9T9-F1
#
_cell.length_a   1.000
_cell.length_b   1.000
_cell.length_c   1.000
_cell.angle_alpha   90.00
_cell.angle_beta   90.00
_cell.angle_gamma   90.00
#
_symmetry.space_group_name_H-M   'P 1'
#
loop_
_entity.id
_entity.type
_entity.pdbx_description
1 polymer ?
#
loop_
_entity_poly.entity_id
_entity_poly.type
_entity_poly.pdbx_seq_one_letter_code
_entity_poly.pdbx_strand_id
1 'polypeptide(L)'
;MGFQFPNPFRRRTEVYRATSREVIDLIRRTTEYQALERATDQESADITVMSVLNFIIQSDPQLRNFASINRSHDFLTNIIPGFLTIELQKVQTSILHLEQLLFSAFANMAHELRTNPGLQRQPNQYGAAPNDSDSLKAAKWICSASGTVGRNPGQQTLSKIQDTIEKVLRLDMDLRDPRTLEYIHEAIVEPVALPSQAFRKPNRDTNYPGSGGGNYLRYFASQQAMQIQEFMAMPPTDPLPDPAAVRPGQIGNFNPVPDLARRFNNYGNIACYLFGAHIRAHSFSDGNGRTVRTLYACAMIKCGHGFIAPAPVFERRLTGL
;
A
#
# COMPACT_ATOMS: atom_id res chain seq x y z
N MET A 1 -10.70 11.37 22.33
CA MET A 1 -9.65 12.38 22.09
C MET A 1 -9.33 12.37 20.60
N GLY A 2 -9.56 13.46 19.88
CA GLY A 2 -9.22 13.53 18.45
C GLY A 2 -7.71 13.70 18.30
N PHE A 3 -7.01 12.70 17.79
CA PHE A 3 -5.60 12.84 17.45
C PHE A 3 -5.48 13.76 16.23
N GLN A 4 -4.80 14.89 16.39
CA GLN A 4 -4.33 15.67 15.24
C GLN A 4 -3.13 14.95 14.65
N PHE A 5 -3.37 14.19 13.59
CA PHE A 5 -2.28 13.71 12.74
C PHE A 5 -1.56 14.93 12.15
N PRO A 6 -0.22 14.99 12.16
CA PRO A 6 0.51 16.00 11.42
C PRO A 6 0.00 15.97 9.98
N ASN A 7 -0.48 17.12 9.52
CA ASN A 7 -1.13 17.22 8.23
C ASN A 7 -0.12 16.82 7.13
N PRO A 8 -0.32 15.72 6.37
CA PRO A 8 0.58 15.31 5.30
C PRO A 8 0.69 16.38 4.19
N PHE A 9 -0.26 17.32 4.14
CA PHE A 9 -0.21 18.52 3.29
C PHE A 9 0.93 19.49 3.68
N ARG A 10 1.54 19.43 4.88
CA ARG A 10 2.65 20.34 5.25
C ARG A 10 3.85 20.21 4.30
N ARG A 11 4.29 18.98 3.98
CA ARG A 11 5.39 18.76 3.01
C ARG A 11 4.98 19.13 1.58
N ARG A 12 3.71 18.94 1.21
CA ARG A 12 3.17 19.34 -0.11
C ARG A 12 3.17 20.86 -0.27
N THR A 13 2.79 21.60 0.77
CA THR A 13 2.69 23.07 0.76
C THR A 13 4.04 23.74 0.48
N GLU A 14 5.15 23.15 0.95
CA GLU A 14 6.50 23.69 0.69
C GLU A 14 6.91 23.54 -0.78
N VAL A 15 6.47 22.49 -1.47
CA VAL A 15 6.77 22.27 -2.90
C VAL A 15 5.87 23.12 -3.80
N TYR A 16 4.62 23.35 -3.41
CA TYR A 16 3.75 24.35 -4.03
C TYR A 16 4.35 25.76 -4.00
N ARG A 17 5.23 26.08 -3.04
CA ARG A 17 5.91 27.39 -2.96
C ARG A 17 7.10 27.51 -3.92
N ALA A 18 7.72 26.40 -4.31
CA ALA A 18 8.91 26.39 -5.14
C ALA A 18 8.61 26.42 -6.65
N THR A 19 7.41 25.97 -7.06
CA THR A 19 7.01 25.92 -8.46
C THR A 19 6.13 27.12 -8.81
N SER A 20 6.45 27.88 -9.87
CA SER A 20 5.59 28.96 -10.33
C SER A 20 4.23 28.41 -10.76
N ARG A 21 3.15 28.93 -10.16
CA ARG A 21 1.76 28.57 -10.51
C ARG A 21 1.49 28.74 -12.02
N GLU A 22 2.13 29.72 -12.65
CA GLU A 22 1.98 29.99 -14.08
C GLU A 22 2.45 28.81 -14.96
N VAL A 23 3.51 28.09 -14.55
CA VAL A 23 3.99 26.90 -15.29
C VAL A 23 2.96 25.78 -15.21
N ILE A 24 2.43 25.55 -14.00
CA ILE A 24 1.42 24.51 -13.77
C ILE A 24 0.16 24.83 -14.58
N ASP A 25 -0.30 26.09 -14.58
CA ASP A 25 -1.47 26.51 -15.33
C ASP A 25 -1.31 26.41 -16.85
N LEU A 26 -0.08 26.53 -17.36
CA LEU A 26 0.22 26.28 -18.76
C LEU A 26 0.17 24.78 -19.08
N ILE A 27 0.78 23.94 -18.24
CA ILE A 27 0.79 22.48 -18.41
C ILE A 27 -0.62 21.90 -18.27
N ARG A 28 -1.46 22.45 -17.40
CA ARG A 28 -2.87 22.05 -17.25
C ARG A 28 -3.69 22.13 -18.55
N ARG A 29 -3.24 22.93 -19.51
CA ARG A 29 -3.89 23.09 -20.82
C ARG A 29 -3.47 22.01 -21.82
N THR A 30 -2.47 21.19 -21.52
CA THR A 30 -2.04 20.12 -22.42
C THR A 30 -2.98 18.92 -22.34
N THR A 31 -3.09 18.19 -23.45
CA THR A 31 -3.96 17.00 -23.55
C THR A 31 -3.51 15.90 -22.59
N GLU A 32 -2.20 15.73 -22.40
CA GLU A 32 -1.60 14.70 -21.55
C GLU A 32 -1.87 14.97 -20.07
N TYR A 33 -1.83 16.24 -19.64
CA TYR A 33 -2.23 16.60 -18.28
C TYR A 33 -3.71 16.28 -18.06
N GLN A 34 -4.58 16.72 -18.97
CA GLN A 34 -6.03 16.48 -18.85
C GLN A 34 -6.35 14.99 -18.86
N ALA A 35 -5.62 14.18 -19.62
CA ALA A 35 -5.77 12.73 -19.62
C ALA A 35 -5.34 12.11 -18.28
N LEU A 36 -4.21 12.56 -17.71
CA LEU A 36 -3.74 12.10 -16.41
C LEU A 36 -4.69 12.50 -15.27
N GLU A 37 -5.17 13.74 -15.27
CA GLU A 37 -6.16 14.25 -14.31
C GLU A 37 -7.44 13.43 -14.34
N ARG A 38 -7.99 13.14 -15.53
CA ARG A 38 -9.19 12.30 -15.68
C ARG A 38 -8.99 10.87 -15.16
N ALA A 39 -7.77 10.33 -15.29
CA ALA A 39 -7.45 8.97 -14.83
C ALA A 39 -7.08 8.90 -13.35
N THR A 40 -6.79 10.04 -12.72
CA THR A 40 -6.39 10.15 -11.32
C THR A 40 -7.28 11.17 -10.61
N ASP A 41 -6.70 12.31 -10.23
CA ASP A 41 -7.34 13.51 -9.76
C ASP A 41 -6.41 14.70 -10.02
N GLN A 42 -6.92 15.92 -9.86
CA GLN A 42 -6.15 17.13 -10.11
C GLN A 42 -4.90 17.22 -9.22
N GLU A 43 -5.00 16.82 -7.95
CA GLU A 43 -3.89 16.91 -7.00
C GLU A 43 -2.73 15.98 -7.42
N SER A 44 -3.05 14.75 -7.81
CA SER A 44 -2.10 13.73 -8.23
C SER A 44 -1.46 14.08 -9.58
N ALA A 45 -2.22 14.69 -10.49
CA ALA A 45 -1.67 15.26 -11.73
C ALA A 45 -0.71 16.43 -11.44
N ASP A 46 -1.09 17.37 -10.57
CA ASP A 46 -0.23 18.47 -10.13
C ASP A 46 1.08 17.96 -9.49
N ILE A 47 0.99 17.00 -8.57
CA ILE A 47 2.17 16.37 -7.92
C ILE A 47 3.08 15.74 -8.97
N THR A 48 2.52 15.09 -9.99
CA THR A 48 3.30 14.52 -11.10
C THR A 48 4.07 15.62 -11.81
N VAL A 49 3.41 16.70 -12.20
CA VAL A 49 4.04 17.86 -12.85
C VAL A 49 5.18 18.41 -11.99
N MET A 50 4.93 18.65 -10.70
CA MET A 50 5.95 19.15 -9.78
C MET A 50 7.15 18.21 -9.65
N SER A 51 6.91 16.90 -9.59
CA SER A 51 7.99 15.90 -9.51
C SER A 51 8.90 15.94 -10.74
N VAL A 52 8.32 16.15 -11.91
CA VAL A 52 9.03 16.28 -13.19
C VAL A 52 9.80 17.60 -13.22
N LEU A 53 9.15 18.72 -12.90
CA LEU A 53 9.79 20.04 -12.87
C LEU A 53 10.98 20.08 -11.91
N ASN A 54 10.81 19.56 -10.68
CA ASN A 54 11.87 19.49 -9.69
C ASN A 54 13.08 18.68 -10.19
N PHE A 55 12.84 17.53 -10.83
CA PHE A 55 13.91 16.73 -11.41
C PHE A 55 14.66 17.49 -12.52
N ILE A 56 13.93 18.16 -13.41
CA ILE A 56 14.54 18.86 -14.53
C ILE A 56 15.33 20.07 -14.02
N ILE A 57 14.80 20.84 -13.07
CA ILE A 57 15.52 21.96 -12.43
C ILE A 57 16.80 21.49 -11.71
N GLN A 58 16.80 20.29 -11.14
CA GLN A 58 18.01 19.70 -10.55
C GLN A 58 19.03 19.28 -11.61
N SER A 59 18.55 18.80 -12.76
CA SER A 59 19.40 18.36 -13.88
C SER A 59 19.97 19.54 -14.67
N ASP A 60 19.22 20.64 -14.76
CA ASP A 60 19.62 21.90 -15.38
C ASP A 60 19.17 23.08 -14.51
N PRO A 61 20.06 23.58 -13.62
CA PRO A 61 19.78 24.71 -12.76
C PRO A 61 19.46 26.03 -13.50
N GLN A 62 19.78 26.15 -14.78
CA GLN A 62 19.45 27.35 -15.56
C GLN A 62 17.94 27.50 -15.74
N LEU A 63 17.18 26.39 -15.68
CA LEU A 63 15.73 26.37 -15.78
C LEU A 63 15.00 26.80 -14.49
N ARG A 64 15.72 27.28 -13.46
CA ARG A 64 15.08 27.84 -12.24
C ARG A 64 14.24 29.09 -12.53
N ASN A 65 14.55 29.85 -13.57
CA ASN A 65 13.82 31.07 -13.90
C ASN A 65 12.62 30.78 -14.81
N PHE A 66 11.44 31.34 -14.48
CA PHE A 66 10.23 31.18 -15.29
C PHE A 66 10.43 31.64 -16.75
N ALA A 67 11.15 32.75 -16.94
CA ALA A 67 11.46 33.28 -18.26
C ALA A 67 12.28 32.31 -19.13
N SER A 68 13.13 31.47 -18.54
CA SER A 68 13.86 30.42 -19.28
C SER A 68 12.99 29.21 -19.59
N ILE A 69 12.07 28.84 -18.69
CA ILE A 69 11.10 27.75 -18.95
C ILE A 69 10.15 28.12 -20.09
N ASN A 70 9.56 29.31 -20.05
CA ASN A 70 8.59 29.76 -21.06
C ASN A 70 9.21 29.94 -22.46
N ARG A 71 10.53 30.18 -22.53
CA ARG A 71 11.27 30.26 -23.80
C ARG A 71 11.65 28.88 -24.36
N SER A 72 11.63 27.84 -23.53
CA SER A 72 11.92 26.48 -23.98
C SER A 72 10.63 25.84 -24.48
N HIS A 73 10.27 26.12 -25.74
CA HIS A 73 9.10 25.53 -26.38
C HIS A 73 9.13 23.99 -26.29
N ASP A 74 10.28 23.38 -26.60
CA ASP A 74 10.50 21.93 -26.55
C ASP A 74 10.25 21.32 -25.16
N PHE A 75 10.53 22.07 -24.09
CA PHE A 75 10.33 21.60 -22.73
C PHE A 75 8.85 21.38 -22.41
N LEU A 76 8.01 22.36 -22.77
CA LEU A 76 6.58 22.35 -22.51
C LEU A 76 5.83 21.43 -23.48
N THR A 77 6.29 21.32 -24.72
CA THR A 77 5.59 20.56 -25.78
C THR A 77 6.05 19.11 -25.91
N ASN A 78 7.30 18.78 -25.53
CA ASN A 78 7.84 17.43 -25.73
C ASN A 78 8.20 16.72 -24.42
N ILE A 79 8.96 17.37 -23.53
CA ILE A 79 9.53 16.68 -22.35
C ILE A 79 8.46 16.36 -21.32
N ILE A 80 7.69 17.36 -20.88
CA ILE A 80 6.66 17.18 -19.85
C ILE A 80 5.55 16.23 -20.32
N PRO A 81 4.94 16.43 -21.51
CA PRO A 81 3.97 15.47 -22.07
C PRO A 81 4.47 14.02 -22.08
N GLY A 82 5.75 13.82 -22.42
CA GLY A 82 6.39 12.51 -22.38
C GLY A 82 6.37 11.86 -20.99
N PHE A 83 6.70 12.61 -19.94
CA PHE A 83 6.61 12.12 -18.55
C PHE A 83 5.17 11.88 -18.09
N LEU A 84 4.24 12.75 -18.45
CA LEU A 84 2.81 12.58 -18.10
C LEU A 84 2.21 11.35 -18.75
N THR A 85 2.60 11.05 -19.99
CA THR A 85 2.18 9.84 -20.70
C THR A 85 2.70 8.57 -20.03
N ILE A 86 3.97 8.58 -19.60
CA ILE A 86 4.56 7.46 -18.85
C ILE A 86 3.80 7.25 -17.53
N GLU A 87 3.51 8.33 -16.80
CA GLU A 87 2.77 8.24 -15.54
C GLU A 87 1.38 7.66 -15.74
N LEU A 88 0.63 8.17 -16.73
CA LEU A 88 -0.70 7.70 -17.07
C LEU A 88 -0.71 6.20 -17.36
N GLN A 89 0.23 5.72 -18.18
CA GLN A 89 0.35 4.30 -18.50
C GLN A 89 0.62 3.45 -17.25
N LYS A 90 1.50 3.90 -16.34
CA LYS A 90 1.84 3.17 -15.11
C LYS A 90 0.67 3.15 -14.11
N VAL A 91 -0.08 4.25 -14.01
CA VAL A 91 -1.31 4.33 -13.22
C VAL A 91 -2.34 3.34 -13.75
N GLN A 92 -2.66 3.39 -15.05
CA GLN A 92 -3.65 2.50 -15.67
C GLN A 92 -3.28 1.03 -15.51
N THR A 93 -2.01 0.68 -15.77
CA THR A 93 -1.52 -0.69 -15.56
C THR A 93 -1.66 -1.14 -14.11
N SER A 94 -1.44 -0.24 -13.16
CA SER A 94 -1.56 -0.55 -11.74
C SER A 94 -3.01 -0.68 -11.30
N ILE A 95 -3.93 0.14 -11.82
CA ILE A 95 -5.37 0.00 -11.57
C ILE A 95 -5.85 -1.40 -11.98
N LEU A 96 -5.50 -1.84 -13.19
CA LEU A 96 -5.84 -3.18 -13.68
C LEU A 96 -5.31 -4.29 -12.77
N HIS A 97 -4.06 -4.17 -12.29
CA HIS A 97 -3.48 -5.11 -11.33
C HIS A 97 -4.23 -5.11 -9.99
N LEU A 98 -4.58 -3.93 -9.46
CA LEU A 98 -5.31 -3.81 -8.20
C LEU A 98 -6.72 -4.42 -8.32
N GLU A 99 -7.40 -4.25 -9.45
CA GLU A 99 -8.69 -4.91 -9.70
C GLU A 99 -8.56 -6.44 -9.73
N GLN A 100 -7.55 -6.98 -10.40
CA GLN A 100 -7.26 -8.42 -10.39
C GLN A 100 -6.93 -8.93 -8.97
N LEU A 101 -6.20 -8.14 -8.19
CA LEU A 101 -5.88 -8.44 -6.81
C LEU A 101 -7.12 -8.43 -5.92
N LEU A 102 -8.07 -7.50 -6.16
CA LEU A 102 -9.36 -7.45 -5.46
C LEU A 102 -10.18 -8.72 -5.74
N PHE A 103 -10.28 -9.15 -6.99
CA PHE A 103 -10.93 -10.43 -7.34
C PHE A 103 -10.25 -11.61 -6.64
N SER A 104 -8.92 -11.63 -6.61
CA SER A 104 -8.16 -12.67 -5.92
C SER A 104 -8.45 -12.67 -4.41
N ALA A 105 -8.59 -11.49 -3.79
CA ALA A 105 -8.91 -11.37 -2.37
C ALA A 105 -10.29 -11.95 -2.05
N PHE A 106 -11.27 -11.76 -2.94
CA PHE A 106 -12.58 -12.44 -2.86
C PHE A 106 -12.50 -13.95 -3.06
N ALA A 107 -11.49 -14.44 -3.80
CA ALA A 107 -11.20 -15.86 -3.97
C ALA A 107 -10.41 -16.50 -2.81
N ASN A 108 -10.30 -15.81 -1.66
CA ASN A 108 -9.75 -16.33 -0.42
C ASN A 108 -8.22 -16.61 -0.42
N MET A 109 -7.42 -15.69 -0.99
CA MET A 109 -5.95 -15.76 -1.00
C MET A 109 -5.30 -16.08 0.36
N ALA A 110 -5.86 -15.60 1.46
CA ALA A 110 -5.33 -15.86 2.79
C ALA A 110 -5.47 -17.33 3.20
N HIS A 111 -6.54 -17.99 2.76
CA HIS A 111 -6.69 -19.43 2.94
C HIS A 111 -5.59 -20.18 2.19
N GLU A 112 -5.33 -19.83 0.92
CA GLU A 112 -4.26 -20.43 0.12
C GLU A 112 -2.89 -20.24 0.78
N LEU A 113 -2.58 -19.02 1.25
CA LEU A 113 -1.34 -18.75 1.98
C LEU A 113 -1.21 -19.67 3.21
N ARG A 114 -2.31 -19.86 3.96
CA ARG A 114 -2.31 -20.66 5.19
C ARG A 114 -2.20 -22.17 4.93
N THR A 115 -2.82 -22.68 3.87
CA THR A 115 -2.87 -24.12 3.58
C THR A 115 -1.72 -24.60 2.70
N ASN A 116 -0.92 -23.69 2.13
CA ASN A 116 0.24 -24.05 1.31
C ASN A 116 1.57 -23.61 1.97
N PRO A 117 2.30 -24.53 2.62
CA PRO A 117 3.59 -24.24 3.25
C PRO A 117 4.65 -23.67 2.29
N GLY A 118 4.56 -23.97 0.98
CA GLY A 118 5.47 -23.42 -0.03
C GLY A 118 5.27 -21.92 -0.29
N LEU A 119 4.15 -21.36 0.15
CA LEU A 119 3.86 -19.92 0.09
C LEU A 119 4.22 -19.20 1.38
N GLN A 120 4.69 -19.92 2.40
CA GLN A 120 5.03 -19.37 3.71
C GLN A 120 6.54 -19.37 3.93
N ARG A 121 7.02 -18.40 4.71
CA ARG A 121 8.37 -18.39 5.25
C ARG A 121 8.32 -18.91 6.69
N GLN A 122 9.17 -19.89 7.00
CA GLN A 122 9.24 -20.49 8.34
C GLN A 122 9.95 -19.56 9.33
N PRO A 123 9.58 -19.53 10.64
CA PRO A 123 10.17 -18.63 11.64
C PRO A 123 11.71 -18.58 11.66
N ASN A 124 12.35 -19.75 11.59
CA ASN A 124 13.80 -19.88 11.56
C ASN A 124 14.46 -19.19 10.35
N GLN A 125 13.77 -19.09 9.21
CA GLN A 125 14.29 -18.46 8.00
C GLN A 125 14.38 -16.93 8.09
N TYR A 126 13.76 -16.32 9.10
CA TYR A 126 13.85 -14.88 9.38
C TYR A 126 14.24 -14.58 10.84
N GLY A 127 14.85 -15.54 11.53
CA GLY A 127 15.43 -15.34 12.87
C GLY A 127 14.42 -15.29 14.02
N ALA A 128 13.18 -15.73 13.80
CA ALA A 128 12.17 -15.81 14.84
C ALA A 128 12.11 -17.19 15.49
N ALA A 129 11.81 -17.20 16.79
CA ALA A 129 11.60 -18.42 17.57
C ALA A 129 10.11 -18.82 17.53
N PRO A 130 9.78 -20.12 17.72
CA PRO A 130 8.37 -20.57 17.73
C PRO A 130 7.51 -19.89 18.80
N ASN A 131 8.11 -19.53 19.94
CA ASN A 131 7.47 -18.90 21.10
C ASN A 131 7.54 -17.37 21.11
N ASP A 132 8.12 -16.74 20.08
CA ASP A 132 8.04 -15.28 19.93
C ASP A 132 6.56 -14.85 19.77
N SER A 133 6.22 -13.68 20.31
CA SER A 133 4.91 -13.06 20.04
C SER A 133 4.73 -12.80 18.54
N ASP A 134 3.48 -12.74 18.09
CA ASP A 134 3.19 -12.46 16.67
C ASP A 134 3.75 -11.10 16.22
N SER A 135 3.69 -10.08 17.08
CA SER A 135 4.29 -8.75 16.81
C SER A 135 5.82 -8.85 16.62
N LEU A 136 6.50 -9.64 17.45
CA LEU A 136 7.94 -9.85 17.35
C LEU A 136 8.33 -10.68 16.12
N LYS A 137 7.58 -11.76 15.81
CA LYS A 137 7.76 -12.55 14.58
C LYS A 137 7.65 -11.67 13.34
N ALA A 138 6.60 -10.84 13.29
CA ALA A 138 6.39 -9.88 12.22
C ALA A 138 7.54 -8.89 12.09
N ALA A 139 7.96 -8.26 13.20
CA ALA A 139 9.06 -7.31 13.19
C ALA A 139 10.37 -7.93 12.67
N LYS A 140 10.70 -9.16 13.11
CA LYS A 140 11.87 -9.92 12.63
C LYS A 140 11.78 -10.23 11.14
N TRP A 141 10.61 -10.66 10.65
CA TRP A 141 10.39 -10.88 9.21
C TRP A 141 10.58 -9.60 8.40
N ILE A 142 10.03 -8.46 8.85
CA ILE A 142 10.17 -7.16 8.18
C ILE A 142 11.64 -6.73 8.11
N CYS A 143 12.38 -6.85 9.21
CA CYS A 143 13.82 -6.55 9.23
C CYS A 143 14.61 -7.47 8.28
N SER A 144 14.28 -8.77 8.25
CA SER A 144 14.92 -9.75 7.35
C SER A 144 14.64 -9.44 5.88
N ALA A 145 13.39 -9.17 5.53
CA ALA A 145 12.96 -8.86 4.15
C ALA A 145 13.50 -7.51 3.65
N SER A 146 13.79 -6.58 4.56
CA SER A 146 14.30 -5.25 4.22
C SER A 146 15.83 -5.19 4.12
N GLY A 147 16.51 -6.35 4.15
CA GLY A 147 17.99 -6.42 4.09
C GLY A 147 18.69 -5.79 5.29
N THR A 148 17.94 -5.45 6.35
CA THR A 148 18.49 -4.77 7.52
C THR A 148 19.30 -5.74 8.39
N VAL A 149 19.09 -7.06 8.25
CA VAL A 149 19.75 -8.13 9.03
C VAL A 149 21.23 -8.36 8.70
N GLY A 150 21.76 -7.82 7.59
CA GLY A 150 23.19 -7.90 7.25
C GLY A 150 24.05 -6.72 7.72
N ARG A 151 23.41 -5.62 8.15
CA ARG A 151 24.06 -4.42 8.68
C ARG A 151 23.47 -4.16 10.05
N ASN A 152 23.75 -5.02 11.04
CA ASN A 152 23.24 -4.93 12.43
C ASN A 152 22.00 -4.04 12.52
N PRO A 153 20.80 -4.54 12.15
CA PRO A 153 19.60 -3.73 12.30
C PRO A 153 19.60 -3.36 13.77
N GLY A 154 19.83 -2.09 14.08
CA GLY A 154 19.94 -1.68 15.47
C GLY A 154 18.73 -2.25 16.18
N GLN A 155 18.90 -2.80 17.38
CA GLN A 155 17.76 -3.27 18.20
C GLN A 155 16.63 -2.21 18.25
N GLN A 156 16.99 -0.93 18.04
CA GLN A 156 16.11 0.20 17.79
C GLN A 156 15.13 0.05 16.61
N THR A 157 15.52 -0.46 15.43
CA THR A 157 14.61 -0.62 14.29
C THR A 157 13.61 -1.74 14.54
N LEU A 158 14.07 -2.85 15.13
CA LEU A 158 13.21 -3.99 15.48
C LEU A 158 12.13 -3.57 16.49
N SER A 159 12.55 -2.92 17.59
CA SER A 159 11.64 -2.40 18.62
C SER A 159 10.67 -1.37 18.05
N LYS A 160 11.13 -0.41 17.24
CA LYS A 160 10.24 0.56 16.57
C LYS A 160 9.14 -0.11 15.73
N ILE A 161 9.49 -1.14 14.95
CA ILE A 161 8.50 -1.86 14.13
C ILE A 161 7.52 -2.62 15.05
N GLN A 162 8.02 -3.34 16.05
CA GLN A 162 7.18 -4.06 17.00
C GLN A 162 6.21 -3.13 17.75
N ASP A 163 6.73 -2.04 18.33
CA ASP A 163 5.95 -1.04 19.05
C ASP A 163 4.88 -0.40 18.16
N THR A 164 5.20 -0.18 16.87
CA THR A 164 4.27 0.36 15.89
C THR A 164 3.12 -0.62 15.63
N ILE A 165 3.42 -1.92 15.42
CA ILE A 165 2.40 -2.97 15.24
C ILE A 165 1.48 -3.02 16.47
N GLU A 166 2.07 -3.11 17.66
CA GLU A 166 1.32 -3.20 18.91
C GLU A 166 0.45 -1.95 19.16
N LYS A 167 0.96 -0.77 18.84
CA LYS A 167 0.20 0.48 18.98
C LYS A 167 -0.94 0.59 17.96
N VAL A 168 -0.74 0.22 16.70
CA VAL A 168 -1.78 0.20 15.66
C VAL A 168 -2.92 -0.74 16.07
N LEU A 169 -2.58 -1.95 16.55
CA LEU A 169 -3.55 -2.94 17.00
C LEU A 169 -4.27 -2.52 18.28
N ARG A 170 -3.54 -2.03 19.29
CA ARG A 170 -4.12 -1.58 20.57
C ARG A 170 -5.09 -0.41 20.39
N LEU A 171 -4.80 0.51 19.46
CA LEU A 171 -5.66 1.65 19.15
C LEU A 171 -6.79 1.30 18.17
N ASP A 172 -6.87 0.03 17.73
CA ASP A 172 -7.81 -0.47 16.74
C ASP A 172 -7.93 0.44 15.50
N MET A 173 -6.77 0.88 14.97
CA MET A 173 -6.75 1.76 13.81
C MET A 173 -7.33 1.03 12.58
N ASP A 174 -8.10 1.74 11.76
CA ASP A 174 -8.60 1.18 10.50
C ASP A 174 -7.44 1.01 9.51
N LEU A 175 -7.10 -0.25 9.22
CA LEU A 175 -5.97 -0.60 8.35
C LEU A 175 -6.22 -0.26 6.87
N ARG A 176 -7.47 0.03 6.50
CA ARG A 176 -7.84 0.47 5.14
C ARG A 176 -7.76 1.99 5.01
N ASP A 177 -7.71 2.72 6.12
CA ASP A 177 -7.55 4.17 6.11
C ASP A 177 -6.12 4.54 5.68
N PRO A 178 -5.95 5.37 4.63
CA PRO A 178 -4.63 5.79 4.17
C PRO A 178 -3.81 6.50 5.26
N ARG A 179 -4.45 7.13 6.25
CA ARG A 179 -3.78 7.77 7.39
C ARG A 179 -3.08 6.77 8.30
N THR A 180 -3.59 5.54 8.40
CA THR A 180 -2.94 4.47 9.16
C THR A 180 -1.64 4.05 8.49
N LEU A 181 -1.62 3.95 7.15
CA LEU A 181 -0.39 3.68 6.40
C LEU A 181 0.64 4.81 6.56
N GLU A 182 0.21 6.07 6.54
CA GLU A 182 1.07 7.24 6.80
C GLU A 182 1.66 7.20 8.22
N TYR A 183 0.82 6.94 9.22
CA TYR A 183 1.25 6.80 10.61
C TYR A 183 2.34 5.70 10.75
N ILE A 184 2.13 4.54 10.11
CA ILE A 184 3.11 3.46 10.10
C ILE A 184 4.41 3.92 9.45
N HIS A 185 4.34 4.61 8.30
CA HIS A 185 5.52 5.10 7.57
C HIS A 185 6.35 6.04 8.44
N GLU A 186 5.72 7.05 9.02
CA GLU A 186 6.38 8.05 9.88
C GLU A 186 7.02 7.43 11.12
N ALA A 187 6.42 6.36 11.66
CA ALA A 187 6.92 5.70 12.87
C ALA A 187 8.18 4.85 12.62
N ILE A 188 8.31 4.23 11.44
CA ILE A 188 9.36 3.22 11.18
C ILE A 188 10.37 3.61 10.10
N VAL A 189 10.08 4.64 9.31
CA VAL A 189 10.96 5.15 8.25
C VAL A 189 11.57 6.46 8.72
N GLU A 190 12.90 6.51 8.73
CA GLU A 190 13.60 7.74 9.10
C GLU A 190 13.24 8.86 8.11
N PRO A 191 13.10 10.11 8.60
CA PRO A 191 12.84 11.25 7.73
C PRO A 191 13.94 11.34 6.67
N VAL A 192 13.55 11.33 5.39
CA VAL A 192 14.47 11.59 4.29
C VAL A 192 14.99 13.03 4.44
N ALA A 193 16.31 13.17 4.55
CA ALA A 193 16.97 14.43 4.92
C ALA A 193 16.80 15.57 3.90
N LEU A 194 16.37 15.29 2.67
CA LEU A 194 16.35 16.27 1.58
C LEU A 194 14.95 16.40 0.93
N PRO A 195 14.36 17.61 0.91
CA PRO A 195 13.10 17.88 0.21
C PRO A 195 13.14 17.53 -1.28
N SER A 196 14.31 17.64 -1.92
CA SER A 196 14.54 17.28 -3.31
C SER A 196 14.28 15.79 -3.62
N GLN A 197 14.38 14.92 -2.61
CA GLN A 197 14.11 13.48 -2.69
C GLN A 197 12.69 13.10 -2.27
N ALA A 198 11.87 14.08 -1.87
CA ALA A 198 10.49 13.81 -1.45
C ALA A 198 9.60 13.39 -2.62
N PHE A 199 9.96 13.79 -3.85
CA PHE A 199 9.20 13.49 -5.06
C PHE A 199 10.02 12.68 -6.05
N ARG A 200 9.41 11.59 -6.52
CA ARG A 200 9.95 10.72 -7.55
C ARG A 200 9.23 11.03 -8.86
N LYS A 201 10.00 11.36 -9.90
CA LYS A 201 9.47 11.49 -11.25
C LYS A 201 8.99 10.14 -11.81
N PRO A 202 8.11 10.13 -12.82
CA PRO A 202 7.84 8.94 -13.60
C PRO A 202 9.13 8.40 -14.24
N ASN A 203 9.32 7.09 -14.21
CA ASN A 203 10.47 6.43 -14.84
C ASN A 203 10.00 5.27 -15.74
N ARG A 204 10.56 5.19 -16.96
CA ARG A 204 10.24 4.11 -17.91
C ARG A 204 10.72 2.76 -17.40
N ASP A 205 11.86 2.75 -16.72
CA ASP A 205 12.55 1.52 -16.28
C ASP A 205 11.94 0.90 -15.02
N THR A 206 10.96 1.56 -14.40
CA THR A 206 10.28 1.06 -13.20
C THR A 206 8.87 0.63 -13.52
N ASN A 207 8.37 -0.42 -12.86
CA ASN A 207 7.00 -0.92 -13.07
C ASN A 207 5.93 -0.25 -12.19
N TYR A 208 6.32 0.73 -11.39
CA TYR A 208 5.46 1.55 -10.56
C TYR A 208 5.46 3.02 -11.04
N PRO A 209 4.44 3.82 -10.68
CA PRO A 209 4.38 5.24 -11.05
C PRO A 209 5.33 6.12 -10.21
N GLY A 210 5.45 7.37 -10.61
CA GLY A 210 6.03 8.45 -9.82
C GLY A 210 5.19 8.79 -8.58
N SER A 211 5.53 9.90 -7.93
CA SER A 211 4.88 10.32 -6.68
C SER A 211 3.41 10.69 -6.85
N GLY A 212 3.01 11.23 -8.01
CA GLY A 212 1.63 11.64 -8.23
C GLY A 212 0.71 10.44 -8.42
N GLY A 213 1.04 9.54 -9.36
CA GLY A 213 0.30 8.30 -9.55
C GLY A 213 0.35 7.40 -8.31
N GLY A 214 1.48 7.35 -7.59
CA GLY A 214 1.58 6.61 -6.35
C GLY A 214 0.69 7.15 -5.22
N ASN A 215 0.53 8.48 -5.15
CA ASN A 215 -0.41 9.11 -4.23
C ASN A 215 -1.85 8.71 -4.53
N TYR A 216 -2.28 8.85 -5.79
CA TYR A 216 -3.62 8.43 -6.23
C TYR A 216 -3.89 6.96 -5.91
N LEU A 217 -2.99 6.06 -6.32
CA LEU A 217 -3.16 4.62 -6.15
C LEU A 217 -3.23 4.19 -4.68
N ARG A 218 -2.62 4.94 -3.76
CA ARG A 218 -2.76 4.69 -2.32
C ARG A 218 -4.21 4.87 -1.87
N TYR A 219 -4.86 5.97 -2.25
CA TYR A 219 -6.26 6.21 -1.90
C TYR A 219 -7.18 5.24 -2.64
N PHE A 220 -6.90 4.96 -3.91
CA PHE A 220 -7.63 3.97 -4.69
C PHE A 220 -7.59 2.58 -4.04
N ALA A 221 -6.42 2.12 -3.61
CA ALA A 221 -6.24 0.86 -2.88
C ALA A 221 -7.06 0.85 -1.58
N SER A 222 -6.98 1.91 -0.78
CA SER A 222 -7.78 2.07 0.44
C SER A 222 -9.29 1.94 0.17
N GLN A 223 -9.80 2.60 -0.87
CA GLN A 223 -11.22 2.53 -1.24
C GLN A 223 -11.64 1.14 -1.71
N GLN A 224 -10.81 0.47 -2.52
CA GLN A 224 -11.10 -0.91 -2.94
C GLN A 224 -11.07 -1.89 -1.76
N ALA A 225 -10.14 -1.71 -0.81
CA ALA A 225 -10.07 -2.55 0.37
C ALA A 225 -11.33 -2.44 1.26
N MET A 226 -12.04 -1.31 1.22
CA MET A 226 -13.34 -1.15 1.91
C MET A 226 -14.44 -2.05 1.31
N GLN A 227 -14.31 -2.48 0.06
CA GLN A 227 -15.26 -3.39 -0.59
C GLN A 227 -15.13 -4.84 -0.07
N ILE A 228 -13.97 -5.17 0.52
CA ILE A 228 -13.75 -6.45 1.17
C ILE A 228 -14.41 -6.38 2.55
N GLN A 229 -15.57 -7.02 2.68
CA GLN A 229 -16.29 -7.08 3.96
C GLN A 229 -15.40 -7.72 5.03
N GLU A 230 -15.29 -7.09 6.21
CA GLU A 230 -14.50 -7.61 7.32
C GLU A 230 -14.98 -8.99 7.80
N PHE A 231 -16.28 -9.22 7.66
CA PHE A 231 -16.94 -10.45 8.03
C PHE A 231 -17.73 -10.95 6.83
N MET A 232 -17.33 -12.08 6.27
CA MET A 232 -18.11 -12.77 5.24
C MET A 232 -18.85 -13.95 5.87
N ALA A 233 -20.07 -14.23 5.42
CA ALA A 233 -20.71 -15.50 5.76
C ALA A 233 -19.81 -16.65 5.31
N MET A 234 -19.61 -17.65 6.18
CA MET A 234 -18.93 -18.88 5.75
C MET A 234 -19.72 -19.48 4.57
N PRO A 235 -19.06 -19.91 3.49
CA PRO A 235 -19.74 -20.74 2.50
C PRO A 235 -20.32 -21.96 3.25
N PRO A 236 -21.54 -22.42 2.89
CA PRO A 236 -22.13 -23.58 3.54
C PRO A 236 -21.16 -24.76 3.41
N THR A 237 -20.59 -25.21 4.53
CA THR A 237 -19.55 -26.25 4.54
C THR A 237 -20.09 -27.65 4.31
N ASP A 238 -21.40 -27.83 4.26
CA ASP A 238 -22.11 -29.04 3.83
C ASP A 238 -23.45 -28.63 3.21
N PRO A 239 -24.04 -29.41 2.29
CA PRO A 239 -25.47 -29.28 2.03
C PRO A 239 -26.16 -29.45 3.38
N LEU A 240 -26.96 -28.45 3.78
CA LEU A 240 -27.87 -28.62 4.91
C LEU A 240 -28.58 -29.96 4.69
N PRO A 241 -28.56 -30.89 5.65
CA PRO A 241 -29.27 -32.15 5.49
C PRO A 241 -30.69 -31.82 5.07
N ASP A 242 -31.17 -32.48 4.01
CA ASP A 242 -32.52 -32.30 3.49
C ASP A 242 -33.49 -32.31 4.69
N PRO A 243 -34.30 -31.25 4.88
CA PRO A 243 -35.28 -31.22 5.97
C PRO A 243 -36.19 -32.46 5.97
N ALA A 244 -36.41 -33.08 4.81
CA ALA A 244 -37.16 -34.33 4.66
C ALA A 244 -36.38 -35.59 5.10
N ALA A 245 -35.04 -35.53 5.18
CA ALA A 245 -34.19 -36.61 5.67
C ALA A 245 -34.05 -36.62 7.20
N VAL A 246 -34.49 -35.57 7.90
CA VAL A 246 -34.50 -35.51 9.36
C VAL A 246 -35.68 -36.32 9.89
N ARG A 247 -35.42 -37.51 10.43
CA ARG A 247 -36.47 -38.35 11.01
C ARG A 247 -37.12 -37.67 12.23
N PRO A 248 -38.45 -37.66 12.35
CA PRO A 248 -39.13 -37.19 13.56
C PRO A 248 -38.61 -37.97 14.78
N GLY A 249 -37.97 -37.27 15.73
CA GLY A 249 -37.38 -37.87 16.93
C GLY A 249 -35.85 -37.86 17.00
N GLN A 250 -35.14 -37.54 15.91
CA GLN A 250 -33.70 -37.27 15.93
C GLN A 250 -33.42 -35.77 16.15
N ILE A 251 -33.95 -35.19 17.23
CA ILE A 251 -33.51 -33.86 17.68
C ILE A 251 -32.26 -34.06 18.54
N GLY A 252 -31.19 -34.55 17.92
CA GLY A 252 -29.87 -34.51 18.53
C GLY A 252 -29.38 -33.07 18.48
N ASN A 253 -29.51 -32.33 19.60
CA ASN A 253 -28.85 -31.06 19.90
C ASN A 253 -28.28 -30.32 18.68
N PHE A 254 -29.15 -29.84 17.79
CA PHE A 254 -28.75 -28.81 16.83
C PHE A 254 -28.59 -27.54 17.64
N ASN A 255 -27.40 -27.35 18.23
CA ASN A 255 -27.03 -26.10 18.85
C ASN A 255 -26.97 -25.10 17.70
N PRO A 256 -27.89 -24.12 17.60
CA PRO A 256 -27.77 -23.09 16.59
C PRO A 256 -26.46 -22.38 16.87
N VAL A 257 -25.44 -22.65 16.06
CA VAL A 257 -24.18 -21.91 16.10
C VAL A 257 -24.58 -20.45 15.95
N PRO A 258 -24.37 -19.59 16.99
CA PRO A 258 -24.84 -18.21 16.96
C PRO A 258 -24.32 -17.53 15.70
N ASP A 259 -25.09 -16.66 15.05
CA ASP A 259 -24.76 -16.03 13.75
C ASP A 259 -23.37 -15.37 13.69
N LEU A 260 -22.78 -15.00 14.84
CA LEU A 260 -21.40 -14.52 14.92
C LEU A 260 -20.35 -15.62 14.62
N ALA A 261 -20.59 -16.87 15.00
CA ALA A 261 -19.70 -18.00 14.76
C ALA A 261 -19.76 -18.53 13.31
N ARG A 262 -20.62 -17.93 12.46
CA ARG A 262 -20.70 -18.20 11.01
C ARG A 262 -20.00 -17.14 10.16
N ARG A 263 -19.28 -16.20 10.76
CA ARG A 263 -18.59 -15.11 10.04
C ARG A 263 -17.08 -15.37 9.99
N PHE A 264 -16.55 -15.49 8.79
CA PHE A 264 -15.10 -15.57 8.57
C PHE A 264 -14.49 -14.16 8.71
N ASN A 265 -13.50 -14.03 9.60
CA ASN A 265 -12.71 -12.82 9.73
C ASN A 265 -11.83 -12.65 8.48
N ASN A 266 -12.19 -11.68 7.65
CA ASN A 266 -11.60 -11.49 6.33
C ASN A 266 -10.31 -10.66 6.34
N TYR A 267 -9.82 -10.25 7.52
CA TYR A 267 -8.62 -9.43 7.62
C TYR A 267 -7.38 -10.08 6.98
N GLY A 268 -7.32 -11.40 6.84
CA GLY A 268 -6.27 -12.07 6.07
C GLY A 268 -6.32 -11.73 4.58
N ASN A 269 -7.50 -11.71 3.96
CA ASN A 269 -7.64 -11.35 2.55
C ASN A 269 -7.41 -9.84 2.35
N ILE A 270 -7.88 -9.02 3.29
CA ILE A 270 -7.54 -7.59 3.36
C ILE A 270 -6.02 -7.40 3.46
N ALA A 271 -5.32 -8.20 4.27
CA ALA A 271 -3.85 -8.15 4.38
C ALA A 271 -3.18 -8.41 3.03
N CYS A 272 -3.54 -9.51 2.36
CA CYS A 272 -2.98 -9.86 1.04
C CYS A 272 -3.25 -8.78 -0.01
N TYR A 273 -4.47 -8.21 -0.03
CA TYR A 273 -4.82 -7.11 -0.91
C TYR A 273 -3.99 -5.85 -0.62
N LEU A 274 -4.00 -5.36 0.61
CA LEU A 274 -3.29 -4.14 1.01
C LEU A 274 -1.77 -4.27 0.78
N PHE A 275 -1.21 -5.47 0.99
CA PHE A 275 0.19 -5.74 0.69
C PHE A 275 0.51 -5.50 -0.80
N GLY A 276 -0.21 -6.18 -1.69
CA GLY A 276 0.04 -6.08 -3.12
C GLY A 276 -0.23 -4.67 -3.64
N ALA A 277 -1.36 -4.10 -3.24
CA ALA A 277 -1.83 -2.81 -3.71
C ALA A 277 -0.89 -1.66 -3.31
N HIS A 278 -0.47 -1.57 -2.04
CA HIS A 278 0.37 -0.46 -1.59
C HIS A 278 1.84 -0.60 -2.01
N ILE A 279 2.38 -1.81 -2.15
CA ILE A 279 3.70 -1.99 -2.77
C ILE A 279 3.65 -1.55 -4.24
N ARG A 280 2.60 -1.91 -4.98
CA ARG A 280 2.43 -1.50 -6.38
C ARG A 280 2.26 0.01 -6.53
N ALA A 281 1.49 0.63 -5.65
CA ALA A 281 1.29 2.08 -5.62
C ALA A 281 2.60 2.83 -5.40
N HIS A 282 3.50 2.28 -4.57
CA HIS A 282 4.80 2.87 -4.27
C HIS A 282 4.71 4.34 -3.82
N SER A 283 3.72 4.65 -2.98
CA SER A 283 3.29 6.01 -2.64
C SER A 283 4.31 6.86 -1.87
N PHE A 284 5.32 6.23 -1.27
CA PHE A 284 6.39 6.92 -0.55
C PHE A 284 7.67 6.99 -1.40
N SER A 285 8.55 7.95 -1.12
CA SER A 285 9.86 8.05 -1.78
C SER A 285 10.83 6.97 -1.31
N ASP A 286 10.76 6.60 -0.03
CA ASP A 286 11.50 5.49 0.57
C ASP A 286 10.61 4.73 1.57
N GLY A 287 11.02 3.52 1.94
CA GLY A 287 10.43 2.78 3.06
C GLY A 287 9.10 2.10 2.75
N ASN A 288 8.64 2.09 1.49
CA ASN A 288 7.42 1.38 1.06
C ASN A 288 7.43 -0.08 1.50
N GLY A 289 8.53 -0.79 1.26
CA GLY A 289 8.67 -2.20 1.63
C GLY A 289 8.52 -2.48 3.13
N ARG A 290 9.04 -1.60 4.00
CA ARG A 290 8.90 -1.73 5.46
C ARG A 290 7.49 -1.38 5.92
N THR A 291 6.98 -0.27 5.40
CA THR A 291 5.66 0.27 5.77
C THR A 291 4.54 -0.70 5.43
N VAL A 292 4.52 -1.19 4.19
CA VAL A 292 3.44 -2.06 3.72
C VAL A 292 3.51 -3.46 4.37
N ARG A 293 4.72 -3.99 4.61
CA ARG A 293 4.86 -5.25 5.38
C ARG A 293 4.40 -5.09 6.82
N THR A 294 4.59 -3.91 7.43
CA THR A 294 4.07 -3.61 8.77
C THR A 294 2.54 -3.55 8.76
N LEU A 295 1.93 -2.88 7.77
CA LEU A 295 0.47 -2.86 7.60
C LEU A 295 -0.11 -4.27 7.40
N TYR A 296 0.54 -5.09 6.56
CA TYR A 296 0.20 -6.49 6.36
C TYR A 296 0.26 -7.29 7.66
N ALA A 297 1.31 -7.12 8.46
CA ALA A 297 1.44 -7.80 9.74
C ALA A 297 0.30 -7.43 10.70
N CYS A 298 -0.07 -6.16 10.79
CA CYS A 298 -1.22 -5.72 11.59
C CYS A 298 -2.50 -6.43 11.12
N ALA A 299 -2.76 -6.48 9.81
CA ALA A 299 -3.96 -7.11 9.27
C ALA A 299 -3.97 -8.63 9.51
N MET A 300 -2.84 -9.32 9.33
CA MET A 300 -2.72 -10.75 9.62
C MET A 300 -2.95 -11.07 11.09
N ILE A 301 -2.41 -10.26 12.02
CA ILE A 301 -2.62 -10.45 13.45
C ILE A 301 -4.08 -10.19 13.81
N LYS A 302 -4.70 -9.14 13.25
CA LYS A 302 -6.12 -8.82 13.44
C LYS A 302 -7.07 -9.90 12.87
N CYS A 303 -6.59 -10.74 11.96
CA CYS A 303 -7.33 -11.91 11.46
C CYS A 303 -7.52 -13.01 12.53
N GLY A 304 -6.68 -13.06 13.56
CA GLY A 304 -6.81 -14.01 14.68
C GLY A 304 -6.29 -15.43 14.41
N HIS A 305 -5.51 -15.63 13.33
CA HIS A 305 -4.91 -16.93 12.97
C HIS A 305 -3.40 -17.02 13.24
N GLY A 306 -2.87 -16.09 14.03
CA GLY A 306 -1.43 -15.91 14.22
C GLY A 306 -0.76 -15.24 13.03
N PHE A 307 0.46 -14.74 13.22
CA PHE A 307 1.20 -14.09 12.14
C PHE A 307 1.81 -15.13 11.18
N ILE A 308 1.56 -14.95 9.88
CA ILE A 308 2.14 -15.77 8.80
C ILE A 308 3.01 -14.86 7.92
N ALA A 309 4.29 -15.20 7.78
CA ALA A 309 5.20 -14.51 6.87
C ALA A 309 5.04 -15.08 5.45
N PRO A 310 4.71 -14.28 4.43
CA PRO A 310 4.67 -14.76 3.05
C PRO A 310 6.09 -15.06 2.54
N ALA A 311 6.19 -16.11 1.71
CA ALA A 311 7.40 -16.40 0.96
C ALA A 311 7.59 -15.38 -0.16
N PRO A 312 8.84 -15.13 -0.63
CA PRO A 312 9.11 -14.18 -1.70
C PRO A 312 8.32 -14.43 -3.00
N VAL A 313 8.01 -15.70 -3.31
CA VAL A 313 7.19 -16.06 -4.48
C VAL A 313 5.75 -15.54 -4.34
N PHE A 314 5.19 -15.61 -3.12
CA PHE A 314 3.86 -15.10 -2.84
C PHE A 314 3.84 -13.57 -2.85
N GLU A 315 4.85 -12.92 -2.26
CA GLU A 315 4.98 -11.46 -2.33
C GLU A 315 5.05 -10.95 -3.78
N ARG A 316 5.86 -11.56 -4.65
CA ARG A 316 5.92 -11.21 -6.08
C ARG A 316 4.57 -11.36 -6.76
N ARG A 317 3.84 -12.44 -6.46
CA ARG A 317 2.50 -12.67 -7.01
C ARG A 317 1.52 -11.56 -6.60
N LEU A 318 1.50 -11.17 -5.33
CA LEU A 318 0.59 -10.12 -4.85
C LEU A 318 0.90 -8.76 -5.49
N THR A 319 2.18 -8.46 -5.68
CA THR A 319 2.64 -7.12 -6.10
C THR A 319 2.69 -6.93 -7.61
N GLY A 320 2.84 -8.02 -8.38
CA GLY A 320 3.07 -7.95 -9.83
C GLY A 320 4.36 -7.21 -10.19
N LEU A 321 5.30 -7.10 -9.24
CA LEU A 321 6.60 -6.45 -9.37
C LEU A 321 7.74 -7.47 -9.20
#